data_AF-A0A7S1A7K6-F1
#
_entry.id   AF-A0A7S1A7K6-F1
#
_cell.length_a   1.000
_cell.length_b   1.000
_cell.length_c   1.000
_cell.angle_alpha   90.00
_cell.angle_beta   90.00
_cell.angle_gamma   90.00
#
_symmetry.space_group_name_H-M   'P 1'
#
loop_
_entity.id
_entity.type
_entity.pdbx_description
1 polymer ?
#
loop_
_entity_poly.entity_id
_entity_poly.type
_entity_poly.pdbx_seq_one_letter_code
_entity_poly.pdbx_strand_id
1 'polypeptide(L)'
;EVKRAVAVDLLNLARGNVKHRTSLRTLQWVSDADRRTEVSGISKEARTTSRFSTFGIDGTVTVQGQGAREVVSFYSLKDTVWDAAFLLGLETMGCVANITLALSLVANITLQLLFCWIVTYLPEDNAFVDAGGALNAWLANATISDVVGVCNLEQSMSGNYQQYRLLDTALGYVRPFSPGAPYEQGPILCCIVLIAWTLSICVVLREVIDFVSCMTHLYDREAQHVVIVYSLQRYHLEAVTCKRLMWAWALGIIEATIALVLLWWGAKWLLTTTE
;
A
#
# COMPACT_ATOMS: atom_id res chain seq x y z
N GLU A 1 2.38 45.67 5.87
CA GLU A 1 1.50 45.21 4.77
C GLU A 1 1.91 43.85 4.20
N VAL A 2 3.19 43.60 3.92
CA VAL A 2 3.70 42.31 3.38
C VAL A 2 3.21 41.08 4.17
N LYS A 3 3.30 41.10 5.50
CA LYS A 3 2.82 39.98 6.35
C LYS A 3 1.33 39.65 6.12
N ARG A 4 0.50 40.66 5.87
CA ARG A 4 -0.94 40.49 5.61
C ARG A 4 -1.16 39.88 4.22
N ALA A 5 -0.40 40.30 3.22
CA ALA A 5 -0.50 39.74 1.88
C ALA A 5 -0.02 38.27 1.84
N VAL A 6 1.05 37.93 2.56
CA VAL A 6 1.49 36.54 2.75
C VAL A 6 0.41 35.71 3.44
N ALA A 7 -0.19 36.20 4.52
CA ALA A 7 -1.26 35.49 5.21
C ALA A 7 -2.49 35.24 4.31
N VAL A 8 -2.87 36.21 3.49
CA VAL A 8 -3.99 36.08 2.54
C VAL A 8 -3.67 35.09 1.42
N ASP A 9 -2.46 35.15 0.87
CA ASP A 9 -2.02 34.22 -0.17
C ASP A 9 -1.94 32.79 0.37
N LEU A 10 -1.40 32.59 1.59
CA LEU A 10 -1.40 31.29 2.27
C LEU A 10 -2.82 30.77 2.51
N LEU A 11 -3.75 31.64 2.92
CA LEU A 11 -5.15 31.26 3.11
C LEU A 11 -5.81 30.88 1.77
N ASN A 12 -5.50 31.60 0.69
CA ASN A 12 -6.03 31.31 -0.64
C ASN A 12 -5.42 30.03 -1.24
N LEU A 13 -4.15 29.75 -0.96
CA LEU A 13 -3.47 28.49 -1.28
C LEU A 13 -4.12 27.33 -0.52
N ALA A 14 -4.30 27.47 0.80
CA ALA A 14 -4.96 26.46 1.63
C ALA A 14 -6.41 26.18 1.19
N ARG A 15 -7.09 27.19 0.62
CA ARG A 15 -8.44 27.06 0.05
C ARG A 15 -8.47 26.53 -1.39
N GLY A 16 -7.32 26.30 -2.03
CA GLY A 16 -7.25 25.89 -3.44
C GLY A 16 -7.72 26.96 -4.44
N ASN A 17 -7.87 28.22 -4.01
CA ASN A 17 -8.35 29.32 -4.86
C ASN A 17 -7.26 29.87 -5.80
N VAL A 18 -5.99 29.57 -5.52
CA VAL A 18 -4.86 30.02 -6.33
C VAL A 18 -4.51 28.93 -7.34
N LYS A 19 -4.85 29.14 -8.61
CA LYS A 19 -4.50 28.22 -9.72
C LYS A 19 -3.16 28.53 -10.38
N HIS A 20 -2.76 29.80 -10.38
CA HIS A 20 -1.53 30.26 -11.01
C HIS A 20 -0.69 31.10 -10.05
N ARG A 21 0.64 30.98 -10.17
CA ARG A 21 1.60 31.75 -9.38
C ARG A 21 1.36 33.26 -9.53
N THR A 22 0.90 33.71 -10.69
CA THR A 22 0.57 35.11 -10.99
C THR A 22 -0.61 35.68 -10.19
N SER A 23 -1.45 34.81 -9.62
CA SER A 23 -2.57 35.22 -8.78
C SER A 23 -2.16 35.50 -7.33
N LEU A 24 -0.91 35.18 -6.95
CA LEU A 24 -0.37 35.51 -5.63
C LEU A 24 -0.03 36.99 -5.58
N ARG A 25 -0.64 37.72 -4.64
CA ARG A 25 -0.32 39.14 -4.42
C ARG A 25 1.15 39.33 -4.02
N THR A 26 1.74 38.28 -3.44
CA THR A 26 3.14 38.26 -3.03
C THR A 26 4.15 38.12 -4.16
N LEU A 27 3.70 37.82 -5.39
CA LEU A 27 4.61 37.61 -6.52
C LEU A 27 5.51 38.83 -6.79
N GLN A 28 4.99 40.05 -6.68
CA GLN A 28 5.76 41.26 -6.94
C GLN A 28 6.96 41.41 -5.98
N TRP A 29 6.78 41.06 -4.71
CA TRP A 29 7.89 41.10 -3.75
C TRP A 29 8.91 39.98 -3.96
N VAL A 30 8.47 38.82 -4.48
CA VAL A 30 9.36 37.72 -4.86
C VAL A 30 10.19 38.10 -6.08
N SER A 31 9.61 38.71 -7.11
CA SER A 31 10.37 39.13 -8.30
C SER A 31 11.38 40.24 -7.99
N ASP A 32 11.05 41.14 -7.06
CA ASP A 32 11.98 42.19 -6.61
C ASP A 32 13.13 41.64 -5.75
N ALA A 33 12.89 40.56 -4.99
CA ALA A 33 13.94 39.86 -4.26
C ALA A 33 14.89 39.11 -5.21
N ASP A 34 14.37 38.39 -6.21
CA ASP A 34 15.19 37.70 -7.21
C ASP A 34 16.07 38.69 -7.99
N ARG A 35 15.53 39.86 -8.38
CA ARG A 35 16.30 40.93 -9.04
C ARG A 35 17.42 41.51 -8.18
N ARG A 36 17.26 41.57 -6.85
CA ARG A 36 18.34 42.04 -5.94
C ARG A 36 19.40 40.97 -5.71
N THR A 37 19.02 39.71 -5.82
CA THR A 37 19.93 38.57 -5.61
C THR A 37 20.83 38.35 -6.84
N GLU A 38 20.34 38.63 -8.06
CA GLU A 38 21.20 38.63 -9.27
C GLU A 38 22.31 39.69 -9.25
N VAL A 39 22.13 40.79 -8.50
CA VAL A 39 23.14 41.85 -8.37
C VAL A 39 24.19 41.54 -7.29
N SER A 40 23.98 40.48 -6.48
CA SER A 40 24.87 40.09 -5.39
C SER A 40 25.26 38.62 -5.46
N GLY A 41 26.16 38.31 -6.39
CA GLY A 41 27.18 37.24 -6.32
C GLY A 41 26.84 35.90 -5.63
N ILE A 42 26.92 34.83 -6.42
CA ILE A 42 27.68 33.61 -6.12
C ILE A 42 27.78 33.27 -4.61
N SER A 43 26.83 32.53 -4.06
CA SER A 43 27.11 31.61 -2.95
C SER A 43 25.99 30.59 -2.73
N LYS A 44 26.41 29.44 -2.22
CA LYS A 44 25.79 28.11 -2.25
C LYS A 44 24.70 27.86 -1.21
N GLU A 45 23.96 26.78 -1.50
CA GLU A 45 23.42 25.76 -0.56
C GLU A 45 22.07 25.99 0.14
N ALA A 46 21.04 25.48 -0.55
CA ALA A 46 20.06 24.48 -0.13
C ALA A 46 19.95 24.06 1.35
N ARG A 47 18.75 24.20 1.90
CA ARG A 47 18.11 23.21 2.78
C ARG A 47 16.60 23.38 2.78
N THR A 48 15.88 22.41 2.22
CA THR A 48 14.43 22.31 2.36
C THR A 48 14.09 20.96 2.97
N THR A 49 13.64 21.01 4.22
CA THR A 49 13.11 19.89 4.98
C THR A 49 11.59 19.88 4.79
N SER A 50 11.02 18.87 4.15
CA SER A 50 9.56 18.68 4.07
C SER A 50 9.14 17.44 4.86
N ARG A 51 8.25 17.68 5.84
CA ARG A 51 7.51 16.62 6.55
C ARG A 51 6.28 16.24 5.72
N PHE A 52 6.07 14.93 5.65
CA PHE A 52 5.10 14.22 4.84
C PHE A 52 3.84 13.95 5.66
N SER A 53 2.68 14.29 5.11
CA SER A 53 1.37 13.87 5.62
C SER A 53 0.56 13.36 4.44
N THR A 54 0.41 12.04 4.41
CA THR A 54 -0.28 11.21 3.41
C THR A 54 -1.80 11.28 3.62
N PHE A 55 -2.53 10.85 2.58
CA PHE A 55 -3.98 10.68 2.42
C PHE A 55 -4.77 11.87 1.87
N GLY A 56 -4.99 11.81 0.55
CA GLY A 56 -6.01 12.57 -0.17
C GLY A 56 -6.21 11.98 -1.57
N ILE A 57 -7.17 11.05 -1.70
CA ILE A 57 -7.78 10.72 -2.99
C ILE A 57 -8.60 11.95 -3.38
N ASP A 58 -8.03 12.85 -4.18
CA ASP A 58 -8.79 14.03 -4.63
C ASP A 58 -8.42 14.45 -6.06
N GLY A 59 -9.40 14.21 -6.94
CA GLY A 59 -9.96 15.28 -7.77
C GLY A 59 -9.62 15.24 -9.25
N THR A 60 -10.51 14.67 -10.07
CA THR A 60 -10.69 15.11 -11.46
C THR A 60 -11.23 16.55 -11.44
N VAL A 61 -10.34 17.54 -11.50
CA VAL A 61 -10.73 18.96 -11.59
C VAL A 61 -11.24 19.23 -13.00
N THR A 62 -12.56 19.12 -13.20
CA THR A 62 -13.19 19.49 -14.46
C THR A 62 -13.39 21.01 -14.51
N VAL A 63 -12.47 21.73 -15.13
CA VAL A 63 -12.65 23.16 -15.43
C VAL A 63 -13.77 23.29 -16.48
N GLN A 64 -14.90 23.88 -16.08
CA GLN A 64 -16.08 24.05 -16.92
C GLN A 64 -16.02 25.44 -17.59
N GLY A 65 -15.35 25.52 -18.74
CA GLY A 65 -15.44 26.63 -19.69
C GLY A 65 -16.25 26.21 -20.91
N GLN A 66 -17.15 27.08 -21.40
CA GLN A 66 -18.16 26.79 -22.44
C GLN A 66 -17.64 26.61 -23.89
N GLY A 67 -16.35 26.30 -24.10
CA GLY A 67 -15.82 25.86 -25.39
C GLY A 67 -15.43 24.39 -25.29
N ALA A 68 -15.72 23.58 -26.32
CA ALA A 68 -15.43 22.14 -26.44
C ALA A 68 -14.52 21.60 -25.32
N ARG A 69 -15.13 20.94 -24.35
CA ARG A 69 -14.52 20.54 -23.07
C ARG A 69 -13.51 19.43 -23.33
N GLU A 70 -12.29 19.81 -23.68
CA GLU A 70 -11.14 18.91 -23.69
C GLU A 70 -10.88 18.49 -22.25
N VAL A 71 -11.30 17.28 -21.91
CA VAL A 71 -11.02 16.67 -20.61
C VAL A 71 -9.54 16.29 -20.63
N VAL A 72 -8.68 17.24 -20.29
CA VAL A 72 -7.26 16.97 -20.10
C VAL A 72 -7.12 16.13 -18.83
N SER A 73 -6.95 14.83 -19.02
CA SER A 73 -6.77 13.85 -17.95
C SER A 73 -5.37 13.99 -17.38
N PHE A 74 -5.21 14.70 -16.26
CA PHE A 74 -3.93 14.77 -15.55
C PHE A 74 -3.81 13.64 -14.55
N TYR A 75 -2.68 12.93 -14.56
CA TYR A 75 -2.32 12.01 -13.48
C TYR A 75 -1.41 12.72 -12.47
N SER A 76 -1.80 12.69 -11.20
CA SER A 76 -0.94 13.11 -10.09
C SER A 76 -0.25 11.87 -9.55
N LEU A 77 1.08 11.84 -9.64
CA LEU A 77 1.89 10.76 -9.04
C LEU A 77 1.53 10.65 -7.55
N LYS A 78 1.22 9.43 -7.12
CA LYS A 78 1.00 9.11 -5.71
C LYS A 78 2.34 8.99 -4.99
N ASP A 79 2.23 9.10 -3.69
CA ASP A 79 3.30 9.01 -2.71
C ASP A 79 3.69 7.54 -2.42
N THR A 80 3.84 6.72 -3.48
CA THR A 80 4.19 5.30 -3.39
C THR A 80 5.57 5.03 -4.01
N VAL A 81 6.24 3.96 -3.57
CA VAL A 81 7.54 3.55 -4.15
C VAL A 81 7.37 3.13 -5.61
N TRP A 82 6.21 2.58 -5.98
CA TRP A 82 5.90 2.14 -7.35
C TRP A 82 5.73 3.32 -8.31
N ASP A 83 4.98 4.35 -7.89
CA ASP A 83 4.84 5.60 -8.63
C ASP A 83 6.20 6.31 -8.75
N ALA A 84 6.99 6.35 -7.68
CA ALA A 84 8.33 6.92 -7.71
C ALA A 84 9.27 6.13 -8.64
N ALA A 85 9.15 4.80 -8.68
CA ALA A 85 9.93 3.93 -9.57
C ALA A 85 9.62 4.14 -11.06
N PHE A 86 8.47 4.72 -11.41
CA PHE A 86 8.20 5.16 -12.78
C PHE A 86 9.20 6.23 -13.26
N LEU A 87 9.70 7.07 -12.35
CA LEU A 87 10.67 8.14 -12.62
C LEU A 87 12.10 7.62 -12.80
N LEU A 88 12.35 6.33 -12.54
CA LEU A 88 13.68 5.73 -12.59
C LEU A 88 14.30 5.83 -13.99
N GLY A 89 15.52 6.35 -14.09
CA GLY A 89 16.24 6.49 -15.36
C GLY A 89 15.78 7.66 -16.20
N LEU A 90 15.01 8.61 -15.64
CA LEU A 90 14.83 9.91 -16.27
C LEU A 90 16.15 10.69 -16.14
N GLU A 91 16.62 11.25 -17.25
CA GLU A 91 17.89 11.98 -17.33
C GLU A 91 17.88 13.24 -16.43
N THR A 92 16.69 13.81 -16.20
CA THR A 92 16.48 15.04 -15.41
C THR A 92 16.68 14.86 -13.90
N MET A 93 16.53 13.64 -13.37
CA MET A 93 16.62 13.37 -11.92
C MET A 93 18.07 13.28 -11.42
N GLY A 94 19.04 13.13 -12.32
CA GLY A 94 20.45 12.93 -11.97
C GLY A 94 20.76 11.52 -11.44
N CYS A 95 22.05 11.19 -11.36
CA CYS A 95 22.52 9.84 -11.02
C CYS A 95 22.14 9.43 -9.58
N VAL A 96 22.30 10.33 -8.60
CA VAL A 96 22.06 10.04 -7.18
C VAL A 96 20.59 9.73 -6.90
N ALA A 97 19.66 10.49 -7.48
CA ALA A 97 18.23 10.23 -7.32
C ALA A 97 17.84 8.89 -7.97
N ASN A 98 18.37 8.59 -9.16
CA ASN A 98 18.13 7.30 -9.82
C ASN A 98 18.66 6.12 -8.98
N ILE A 99 19.86 6.21 -8.39
CA ILE A 99 20.38 5.16 -7.51
C ILE A 99 19.49 5.01 -6.26
N THR A 100 19.06 6.12 -5.67
CA THR A 100 18.20 6.11 -4.47
C THR A 100 16.84 5.47 -4.77
N LEU A 101 16.21 5.85 -5.89
CA LEU A 101 14.96 5.26 -6.35
C LEU A 101 15.12 3.76 -6.65
N ALA A 102 16.19 3.36 -7.34
CA ALA A 102 16.48 1.95 -7.61
C ALA A 102 16.62 1.15 -6.31
N LEU A 103 17.39 1.67 -5.34
CA LEU A 103 17.58 1.02 -4.06
C LEU A 103 16.26 0.90 -3.29
N SER A 104 15.43 1.94 -3.29
CA SER A 104 14.11 1.90 -2.63
C SER A 104 13.17 0.86 -3.28
N LEU A 105 13.18 0.76 -4.60
CA LEU A 105 12.38 -0.24 -5.33
C LEU A 105 12.87 -1.66 -5.02
N VAL A 106 14.18 -1.90 -5.07
CA VAL A 106 14.77 -3.20 -4.74
C VAL A 106 14.45 -3.58 -3.30
N ALA A 107 14.64 -2.67 -2.33
CA ALA A 107 14.31 -2.92 -0.94
C ALA A 107 12.82 -3.25 -0.74
N ASN A 108 11.92 -2.51 -1.39
CA ASN A 108 10.48 -2.78 -1.33
C ASN A 108 10.13 -4.17 -1.89
N ILE A 109 10.67 -4.53 -3.06
CA ILE A 109 10.47 -5.85 -3.67
C ILE A 109 11.05 -6.95 -2.75
N THR A 110 12.26 -6.77 -2.21
CA THR A 110 12.87 -7.74 -1.30
C THR A 110 12.03 -7.95 -0.04
N LEU A 111 11.52 -6.88 0.57
CA LEU A 111 10.64 -6.98 1.75
C LEU A 111 9.35 -7.72 1.42
N GLN A 112 8.71 -7.41 0.29
CA GLN A 112 7.50 -8.11 -0.13
C GLN A 112 7.74 -9.59 -0.44
N LEU A 113 8.83 -9.92 -1.14
CA LEU A 113 9.24 -11.30 -1.39
C LEU A 113 9.60 -12.04 -0.08
N LEU A 114 10.21 -11.36 0.88
CA LEU A 114 10.49 -11.92 2.21
C LEU A 114 9.18 -12.23 2.94
N PHE A 115 8.17 -11.36 2.86
CA PHE A 115 6.85 -11.65 3.42
C PHE A 115 6.18 -12.83 2.72
N CYS A 116 6.23 -12.89 1.38
CA CYS A 116 5.77 -14.06 0.64
C CYS A 116 6.45 -15.33 1.13
N TRP A 117 7.78 -15.30 1.26
CA TRP A 117 8.60 -16.41 1.73
C TRP A 117 8.20 -16.86 3.14
N ILE A 118 8.09 -15.92 4.08
CA ILE A 118 7.66 -16.21 5.46
C ILE A 118 6.29 -16.89 5.46
N VAL A 119 5.32 -16.34 4.72
CA VAL A 119 3.97 -16.91 4.62
C VAL A 119 3.99 -18.31 3.98
N THR A 120 4.90 -18.58 3.04
CA THR A 120 5.06 -19.93 2.47
C THR A 120 5.68 -20.95 3.41
N TYR A 121 6.48 -20.51 4.39
CA TYR A 121 7.13 -21.40 5.37
C TYR A 121 6.29 -21.65 6.63
N LEU A 122 5.38 -20.75 6.98
CA LEU A 122 4.48 -20.94 8.12
C LEU A 122 3.71 -22.29 8.14
N PRO A 123 3.26 -22.86 7.00
CA PRO A 123 2.61 -24.17 6.99
C PRO A 123 3.53 -25.37 7.27
N GLU A 124 4.86 -25.22 7.21
CA GLU A 124 5.77 -26.36 7.43
C GLU A 124 6.00 -26.61 8.93
N ASP A 125 5.90 -25.59 9.78
CA ASP A 125 5.98 -25.69 11.24
C ASP A 125 4.65 -26.16 11.87
N ASN A 126 3.89 -26.98 11.15
CA ASN A 126 2.61 -27.51 11.60
C ASN A 126 2.77 -28.57 12.69
N ALA A 127 3.14 -28.15 13.89
CA ALA A 127 2.99 -28.93 15.12
C ALA A 127 1.53 -29.45 15.31
N PHE A 128 0.56 -28.84 14.62
CA PHE A 128 -0.84 -29.24 14.60
C PHE A 128 -1.17 -30.33 13.57
N VAL A 129 -0.42 -30.49 12.48
CA VAL A 129 -0.69 -31.56 11.50
C VAL A 129 -0.39 -32.94 12.09
N ASP A 130 0.58 -33.05 13.01
CA ASP A 130 0.79 -34.26 13.80
C ASP A 130 -0.03 -34.28 15.12
N ALA A 131 -0.89 -33.29 15.38
CA ALA A 131 -1.72 -33.32 16.59
C ALA A 131 -2.65 -34.54 16.60
N GLY A 132 -3.16 -34.97 15.44
CA GLY A 132 -3.93 -36.20 15.34
C GLY A 132 -3.10 -37.45 15.65
N GLY A 133 -1.86 -37.52 15.16
CA GLY A 133 -0.93 -38.62 15.46
C GLY A 133 -0.54 -38.66 16.94
N ALA A 134 -0.15 -37.51 17.48
CA ALA A 134 0.18 -37.33 18.90
C ALA A 134 -1.02 -37.62 19.82
N LEU A 135 -2.24 -37.22 19.43
CA LEU A 135 -3.46 -37.50 20.18
C LEU A 135 -3.78 -38.99 20.16
N ASN A 136 -3.66 -39.66 19.00
CA ASN A 136 -3.86 -41.10 18.90
C ASN A 136 -2.81 -41.88 19.71
N ALA A 137 -1.54 -41.44 19.67
CA ALA A 137 -0.47 -42.02 20.46
C ALA A 137 -0.66 -41.82 21.97
N TRP A 138 -1.18 -40.66 22.39
CA TRP A 138 -1.58 -40.42 23.77
C TRP A 138 -2.77 -41.30 24.15
N LEU A 139 -3.80 -41.38 23.32
CA LEU A 139 -5.02 -42.15 23.58
C LEU A 139 -4.71 -43.66 23.75
N ALA A 140 -3.73 -44.19 23.01
CA ALA A 140 -3.30 -45.58 23.15
C ALA A 140 -2.65 -45.90 24.51
N ASN A 141 -2.09 -44.89 25.18
CA ASN A 141 -1.38 -45.03 26.46
C ASN A 141 -2.16 -44.45 27.66
N ALA A 142 -3.20 -43.65 27.41
CA ALA A 142 -3.96 -42.96 28.43
C ALA A 142 -4.87 -43.92 29.21
N THR A 143 -5.00 -43.70 30.52
CA THR A 143 -6.00 -44.41 31.31
C THR A 143 -7.39 -43.84 31.07
N ILE A 144 -8.45 -44.61 31.36
CA ILE A 144 -9.84 -44.14 31.22
C ILE A 144 -10.07 -42.87 32.07
N SER A 145 -9.46 -42.79 33.26
CA SER A 145 -9.53 -41.60 34.11
C SER A 145 -8.89 -40.38 33.45
N ASP A 146 -7.77 -40.53 32.74
CA ASP A 146 -7.12 -39.43 32.03
C ASP A 146 -8.02 -38.88 30.92
N VAL A 147 -8.61 -39.78 30.13
CA VAL A 147 -9.52 -39.39 29.04
C VAL A 147 -10.74 -38.65 29.58
N VAL A 148 -11.38 -39.18 30.62
CA VAL A 148 -12.55 -38.55 31.25
C VAL A 148 -12.18 -37.20 31.87
N GLY A 149 -11.02 -37.10 32.54
CA GLY A 149 -10.53 -35.84 33.12
C GLY A 149 -10.30 -34.77 32.06
N VAL A 150 -9.67 -35.12 30.93
CA VAL A 150 -9.48 -34.20 29.79
C VAL A 150 -10.83 -33.80 29.18
N CYS A 151 -11.73 -34.75 28.91
CA CYS A 151 -13.06 -34.47 28.35
C CYS A 151 -13.94 -33.59 29.25
N ASN A 152 -13.78 -33.69 30.57
CA ASN A 152 -14.48 -32.85 31.54
C ASN A 152 -13.78 -31.50 31.79
N LEU A 153 -12.69 -31.20 31.10
CA LEU A 153 -11.87 -30.00 31.29
C LEU A 153 -11.38 -29.85 32.75
N GLU A 154 -10.94 -30.95 33.37
CA GLU A 154 -10.49 -30.94 34.75
C GLU A 154 -9.07 -30.33 34.89
N GLN A 155 -8.98 -29.14 35.50
CA GLN A 155 -7.72 -28.39 35.65
C GLN A 155 -6.70 -29.03 36.61
N SER A 156 -7.11 -30.05 37.36
CA SER A 156 -6.27 -30.73 38.36
C SER A 156 -5.18 -31.63 37.75
N MET A 157 -5.29 -31.97 36.45
CA MET A 157 -4.37 -32.90 35.77
C MET A 157 -3.10 -32.21 35.27
N SER A 158 -2.04 -32.27 36.08
CA SER A 158 -0.71 -31.75 35.71
C SER A 158 -0.01 -32.53 34.58
N GLY A 159 -0.34 -33.82 34.40
CA GLY A 159 0.30 -34.69 33.40
C GLY A 159 -0.22 -34.55 31.96
N ASN A 160 -1.45 -34.05 31.77
CA ASN A 160 -2.15 -34.03 30.48
C ASN A 160 -2.47 -32.60 30.00
N TYR A 161 -1.68 -31.60 30.41
CA TYR A 161 -1.95 -30.19 30.14
C TYR A 161 -2.02 -29.84 28.64
N GLN A 162 -1.22 -30.51 27.81
CA GLN A 162 -1.21 -30.27 26.36
C GLN A 162 -2.53 -30.72 25.71
N GLN A 163 -3.05 -31.87 26.11
CA GLN A 163 -4.32 -32.42 25.61
C GLN A 163 -5.51 -31.59 26.09
N TYR A 164 -5.48 -31.13 27.34
CA TYR A 164 -6.46 -30.18 27.87
C TYR A 164 -6.50 -28.90 27.00
N ARG A 165 -5.33 -28.30 26.73
CA ARG A 165 -5.24 -27.08 25.93
C ARG A 165 -5.70 -27.29 24.48
N LEU A 166 -5.37 -28.43 23.89
CA LEU A 166 -5.82 -28.79 22.54
C LEU A 166 -7.34 -28.91 22.49
N LEU A 167 -7.95 -29.62 23.44
CA LEU A 167 -9.41 -29.77 23.52
C LEU A 167 -10.11 -28.44 23.77
N ASP A 168 -9.63 -27.62 24.70
CA ASP A 168 -10.21 -26.30 24.99
C ASP A 168 -10.16 -25.39 23.75
N THR A 169 -9.05 -25.41 23.01
CA THR A 169 -8.90 -24.67 21.75
C THR A 169 -9.87 -25.19 20.68
N ALA A 170 -9.98 -26.51 20.52
CA ALA A 170 -10.89 -27.13 19.56
C ALA A 170 -12.35 -26.81 19.89
N LEU A 171 -12.74 -26.91 21.16
CA LEU A 171 -14.08 -26.54 21.64
C LEU A 171 -14.40 -25.06 21.42
N GLY A 172 -13.40 -24.18 21.60
CA GLY A 172 -13.53 -22.77 21.26
C GLY A 172 -13.81 -22.54 19.77
N TYR A 173 -13.22 -23.36 18.90
CA TYR A 173 -13.39 -23.26 17.46
C TYR A 173 -14.77 -23.76 16.99
N VAL A 174 -15.26 -24.87 17.53
CA VAL A 174 -16.57 -25.46 17.18
C VAL A 174 -17.75 -24.88 17.96
N ARG A 175 -17.52 -23.96 18.90
CA ARG A 175 -18.60 -23.36 19.69
C ARG A 175 -19.60 -22.65 18.77
N PRO A 176 -20.92 -22.87 18.95
CA PRO A 176 -21.92 -22.15 18.16
C PRO A 176 -21.81 -20.65 18.41
N PHE A 177 -21.85 -19.86 17.33
CA PHE A 177 -21.69 -18.40 17.40
C PHE A 177 -22.80 -17.73 18.23
N SER A 178 -24.03 -18.23 18.14
CA SER A 178 -25.17 -17.79 18.95
C SER A 178 -26.11 -18.95 19.28
N PRO A 179 -26.85 -18.88 20.41
CA PRO A 179 -27.84 -19.89 20.75
C PRO A 179 -28.90 -20.01 19.64
N GLY A 180 -28.96 -21.17 18.99
CA GLY A 180 -29.93 -21.46 17.92
C GLY A 180 -29.42 -21.23 16.49
N ALA A 181 -28.20 -20.71 16.29
CA ALA A 181 -27.59 -20.67 14.97
C ALA A 181 -26.83 -21.97 14.66
N PRO A 182 -26.96 -22.55 13.45
CA PRO A 182 -26.28 -23.79 13.07
C PRO A 182 -24.83 -23.59 12.64
N TYR A 183 -24.20 -22.45 12.99
CA TYR A 183 -22.86 -22.09 12.52
C TYR A 183 -21.83 -22.07 13.67
N GLU A 184 -20.67 -22.65 13.39
CA GLU A 184 -19.52 -22.67 14.29
C GLU A 184 -18.72 -21.35 14.21
N GLN A 185 -18.18 -20.91 15.34
CA GLN A 185 -17.48 -19.63 15.46
C GLN A 185 -16.18 -19.58 14.63
N GLY A 186 -15.42 -20.67 14.57
CA GLY A 186 -14.13 -20.76 13.90
C GLY A 186 -14.19 -20.42 12.40
N PRO A 187 -14.99 -21.15 11.60
CA PRO A 187 -15.13 -20.88 10.16
C PRO A 187 -15.64 -19.46 9.86
N ILE A 188 -16.52 -18.90 10.70
CA ILE A 188 -16.98 -17.51 10.55
C ILE A 188 -15.82 -16.52 10.72
N LEU A 189 -15.00 -16.69 11.76
CA LEU A 189 -13.84 -15.83 11.98
C LEU A 189 -12.83 -15.94 10.83
N CYS A 190 -12.56 -17.16 10.35
CA CYS A 190 -11.70 -17.37 9.18
C CYS A 190 -12.25 -16.65 7.93
N CYS A 191 -13.55 -16.78 7.65
CA CYS A 191 -14.22 -16.07 6.56
C CYS A 191 -14.09 -14.54 6.68
N ILE A 192 -14.28 -13.97 7.87
CA ILE A 192 -14.15 -12.52 8.09
C ILE A 192 -12.72 -12.06 7.80
N VAL A 193 -11.72 -12.80 8.31
CA VAL A 193 -10.30 -12.49 8.07
C VAL A 193 -9.96 -12.58 6.58
N LEU A 194 -10.42 -13.63 5.88
CA LEU A 194 -10.23 -13.79 4.43
C LEU A 194 -10.88 -12.66 3.63
N ILE A 195 -12.09 -12.22 4.01
CA ILE A 195 -12.76 -11.11 3.35
C ILE A 195 -11.98 -9.81 3.57
N ALA A 196 -11.60 -9.50 4.82
CA ALA A 196 -10.83 -8.30 5.14
C ALA A 196 -9.49 -8.26 4.39
N TRP A 197 -8.79 -9.40 4.35
CA TRP A 197 -7.54 -9.56 3.62
C TRP A 197 -7.74 -9.37 2.11
N THR A 198 -8.76 -10.01 1.54
CA THR A 198 -9.09 -9.89 0.11
C THR A 198 -9.42 -8.45 -0.25
N LEU A 199 -10.22 -7.74 0.57
CA LEU A 199 -10.53 -6.33 0.35
C LEU A 199 -9.28 -5.46 0.38
N SER A 200 -8.35 -5.70 1.31
CA SER A 200 -7.06 -5.01 1.35
C SER A 200 -6.27 -5.21 0.06
N ILE A 201 -6.22 -6.43 -0.47
CA ILE A 201 -5.55 -6.74 -1.75
C ILE A 201 -6.28 -6.10 -2.93
N CYS A 202 -7.62 -6.09 -2.93
CA CYS A 202 -8.41 -5.42 -3.96
C CYS A 202 -8.16 -3.91 -4.01
N VAL A 203 -7.91 -3.26 -2.87
CA VAL A 203 -7.51 -1.84 -2.85
C VAL A 203 -6.19 -1.66 -3.60
N VAL A 204 -5.16 -2.45 -3.27
CA VAL A 204 -3.85 -2.39 -3.96
C VAL A 204 -4.01 -2.66 -5.45
N LEU A 205 -4.75 -3.70 -5.85
CA LEU A 205 -5.00 -4.01 -7.26
C LEU A 205 -5.74 -2.88 -7.99
N ARG A 206 -6.71 -2.23 -7.35
CA ARG A 206 -7.38 -1.06 -7.92
C ARG A 206 -6.37 0.06 -8.17
N GLU A 207 -5.48 0.34 -7.22
CA GLU A 207 -4.47 1.39 -7.40
C GLU A 207 -3.52 1.10 -8.55
N VAL A 208 -3.11 -0.17 -8.71
CA VAL A 208 -2.30 -0.63 -9.85
C VAL A 208 -3.05 -0.45 -11.17
N ILE A 209 -4.32 -0.87 -11.22
CA ILE A 209 -5.17 -0.74 -12.42
C ILE A 209 -5.37 0.74 -12.77
N ASP A 210 -5.66 1.58 -11.79
CA ASP A 210 -5.83 3.02 -11.99
C ASP A 210 -4.54 3.66 -12.51
N PHE A 211 -3.38 3.30 -11.94
CA PHE A 211 -2.07 3.76 -12.41
C PHE A 211 -1.80 3.34 -13.87
N VAL A 212 -1.93 2.05 -14.19
CA VAL A 212 -1.67 1.54 -15.54
C VAL A 212 -2.67 2.10 -16.57
N SER A 213 -3.94 2.24 -16.19
CA SER A 213 -4.99 2.85 -17.02
C SER A 213 -4.68 4.32 -17.31
N CYS A 214 -4.31 5.09 -16.29
CA CYS A 214 -3.91 6.49 -16.47
C CYS A 214 -2.67 6.62 -17.37
N MET A 215 -1.64 5.78 -17.19
CA MET A 215 -0.45 5.79 -18.05
C MET A 215 -0.78 5.42 -19.50
N THR A 216 -1.73 4.50 -19.71
CA THR A 216 -2.20 4.11 -21.04
C THR A 216 -2.99 5.24 -21.71
N HIS A 217 -3.78 5.99 -20.95
CA HIS A 217 -4.50 7.16 -21.47
C HIS A 217 -3.59 8.35 -21.75
N LEU A 218 -2.50 8.52 -20.98
CA LEU A 218 -1.48 9.56 -21.17
C LEU A 218 -0.43 9.22 -22.25
N TYR A 219 -0.58 8.07 -22.91
CA TYR A 219 0.33 7.65 -23.96
C TYR A 219 0.15 8.54 -25.20
N ASP A 220 1.21 9.24 -25.56
CA ASP A 220 1.31 9.98 -26.81
C ASP A 220 2.40 9.34 -27.69
N ARG A 221 2.02 8.95 -28.91
CA ARG A 221 2.91 8.32 -29.87
C ARG A 221 3.94 9.30 -30.44
N GLU A 222 3.63 10.60 -30.44
CA GLU A 222 4.48 11.64 -31.03
C GLU A 222 5.48 12.22 -30.02
N ALA A 223 5.21 12.08 -28.72
CA ALA A 223 6.08 12.54 -27.66
C ALA A 223 7.41 11.76 -27.63
N GLN A 224 8.54 12.45 -27.86
CA GLN A 224 9.88 11.87 -27.73
C GLN A 224 10.42 11.92 -26.29
N HIS A 225 9.92 12.86 -25.48
CA HIS A 225 10.36 13.10 -24.11
C HIS A 225 9.18 13.14 -23.16
N VAL A 226 9.39 12.69 -21.92
CA VAL A 226 8.39 12.80 -20.85
C VAL A 226 8.36 14.25 -20.39
N VAL A 227 7.20 14.90 -20.50
CA VAL A 227 6.99 16.26 -20.01
C VAL A 227 6.35 16.19 -18.62
N ILE A 228 7.11 16.61 -17.62
CA ILE A 228 6.65 16.74 -16.23
C ILE A 228 6.38 18.22 -15.97
N VAL A 229 5.12 18.57 -15.76
CA VAL A 229 4.71 19.94 -15.45
C VAL A 229 4.65 20.09 -13.93
N TYR A 230 5.42 21.04 -13.41
CA TYR A 230 5.45 21.38 -12.00
C TYR A 230 4.31 22.36 -11.69
N SER A 231 3.25 21.87 -11.06
CA SER A 231 2.26 22.73 -10.39
C SER A 231 2.64 22.86 -8.92
N LEU A 232 2.36 24.02 -8.29
CA LEU A 232 2.90 24.51 -7.01
C LEU A 232 3.07 23.49 -5.84
N GLN A 233 2.38 22.35 -5.85
CA GLN A 233 2.58 21.25 -4.89
C GLN A 233 2.44 19.84 -5.49
N ARG A 234 2.16 19.69 -6.79
CA ARG A 234 1.89 18.38 -7.42
C ARG A 234 2.59 18.27 -8.76
N TYR A 235 3.17 17.09 -8.99
CA TYR A 235 3.77 16.72 -10.27
C TYR A 235 2.68 16.15 -11.17
N HIS A 236 2.49 16.76 -12.34
CA HIS A 236 1.57 16.26 -13.35
C HIS A 236 2.35 15.74 -14.56
N LEU A 237 1.97 14.55 -15.01
CA LEU A 237 2.46 13.97 -16.26
C LEU A 237 1.52 14.37 -17.38
N GLU A 238 2.07 14.96 -18.44
CA GLU A 238 1.29 15.42 -19.61
C GLU A 238 1.40 14.42 -20.77
N ALA A 239 2.60 13.90 -21.04
CA ALA A 239 2.82 12.93 -22.10
C ALA A 239 3.81 11.83 -21.68
N VAL A 240 3.51 10.58 -22.05
CA VAL A 240 4.32 9.40 -21.72
C VAL A 240 4.76 8.67 -22.99
N THR A 241 6.05 8.36 -23.08
CA THR A 241 6.64 7.63 -24.22
C THR A 241 6.32 6.12 -24.16
N CYS A 242 6.33 5.42 -25.32
CA CYS A 242 6.04 3.98 -25.39
C CYS A 242 6.97 3.13 -24.49
N LYS A 243 8.27 3.45 -24.44
CA LYS A 243 9.22 2.75 -23.56
C LYS A 243 8.84 2.87 -22.08
N ARG A 244 8.36 4.05 -21.68
CA ARG A 244 7.91 4.32 -20.30
C ARG A 244 6.57 3.66 -20.00
N LEU A 245 5.68 3.60 -20.97
CA LEU A 245 4.44 2.84 -20.86
C LEU A 245 4.72 1.35 -20.61
N MET A 246 5.62 0.74 -21.38
CA MET A 246 6.04 -0.65 -21.16
C MET A 246 6.64 -0.86 -19.77
N TRP A 247 7.43 0.10 -19.27
CA TRP A 247 7.96 0.08 -17.92
C TRP A 247 6.86 0.17 -16.84
N ALA A 248 5.88 1.06 -17.01
CA ALA A 248 4.73 1.17 -16.12
C ALA A 248 3.92 -0.14 -16.06
N TRP A 249 3.69 -0.79 -17.22
CA TRP A 249 3.06 -2.11 -17.29
C TRP A 249 3.87 -3.18 -16.56
N ALA A 250 5.19 -3.19 -16.73
CA ALA A 250 6.06 -4.13 -16.03
C ALA A 250 5.98 -3.96 -14.50
N LEU A 251 6.03 -2.72 -14.01
CA LEU A 251 5.87 -2.42 -12.58
C LEU A 251 4.49 -2.88 -12.07
N GLY A 252 3.42 -2.55 -12.79
CA GLY A 252 2.07 -2.95 -12.41
C GLY A 252 1.87 -4.47 -12.39
N ILE A 253 2.45 -5.21 -13.34
CA ILE A 253 2.40 -6.67 -13.35
C ILE A 253 3.17 -7.27 -12.17
N ILE A 254 4.36 -6.75 -11.86
CA ILE A 254 5.15 -7.21 -10.71
C ILE A 254 4.38 -6.99 -9.41
N GLU A 255 3.87 -5.77 -9.19
CA GLU A 255 3.11 -5.43 -7.99
C GLU A 255 1.83 -6.28 -7.86
N ALA A 256 1.06 -6.42 -8.94
CA ALA A 256 -0.14 -7.26 -8.94
C ALA A 256 0.18 -8.74 -8.68
N THR A 257 1.29 -9.24 -9.24
CA THR A 257 1.72 -10.63 -9.02
C THR A 257 2.06 -10.88 -7.56
N ILE A 258 2.81 -9.98 -6.92
CA ILE A 258 3.16 -10.08 -5.50
C ILE A 258 1.88 -10.07 -4.65
N ALA A 259 0.95 -9.16 -4.92
CA ALA A 259 -0.30 -9.05 -4.18
C ALA A 259 -1.16 -10.32 -4.30
N LEU A 260 -1.24 -10.92 -5.50
CA LEU A 260 -1.96 -12.17 -5.74
C LEU A 260 -1.28 -13.38 -5.09
N VAL A 261 0.05 -13.45 -5.11
CA VAL A 261 0.81 -14.50 -4.43
C VAL A 261 0.57 -14.44 -2.92
N LEU A 262 0.61 -13.24 -2.32
CA LEU A 262 0.30 -13.05 -0.90
C LEU A 262 -1.14 -13.45 -0.56
N LEU A 263 -2.10 -13.10 -1.42
CA LEU A 263 -3.50 -13.50 -1.25
C LEU A 263 -3.64 -15.03 -1.29
N TRP A 264 -3.05 -15.68 -2.29
CA TRP A 264 -3.14 -17.12 -2.47
C TRP A 264 -2.53 -17.90 -1.30
N TRP A 265 -1.29 -17.56 -0.93
CA TRP A 265 -0.60 -18.25 0.16
C TRP A 265 -1.17 -17.92 1.53
N GLY A 266 -1.61 -16.68 1.76
CA GLY A 266 -2.31 -16.30 2.98
C GLY A 266 -3.64 -17.05 3.13
N ALA A 267 -4.41 -17.17 2.04
CA ALA A 267 -5.65 -17.95 2.04
C ALA A 267 -5.40 -19.44 2.25
N LYS A 268 -4.40 -20.01 1.57
CA LYS A 268 -4.01 -21.41 1.75
C LYS A 268 -3.57 -21.68 3.19
N TRP A 269 -2.75 -20.81 3.76
CA TRP A 269 -2.29 -20.93 5.15
C TRP A 269 -3.46 -20.91 6.14
N LEU A 270 -4.42 -19.99 5.95
CA LEU A 270 -5.62 -19.95 6.77
C LEU A 270 -6.42 -21.24 6.65
N LEU A 271 -6.66 -21.74 5.43
CA LEU A 271 -7.38 -23.01 5.22
C LEU A 271 -6.67 -24.20 5.89
N THR A 272 -5.34 -24.31 5.74
CA THR A 272 -4.57 -25.42 6.34
C THR A 272 -4.49 -25.35 7.86
N THR A 273 -4.69 -24.16 8.46
CA THR A 273 -4.67 -23.99 9.92
C THR A 273 -6.06 -24.21 10.53
N THR A 274 -7.11 -24.20 9.70
CA THR A 274 -8.49 -24.43 10.15
C THR A 274 -8.94 -25.88 10.10
N GLU A 275 -8.20 -26.76 9.41
CA GLU A 275 -8.37 -28.23 9.46
C GLU A 275 -7.65 -28.82 10.67
#